data_AF-A0A4Y2BMX0-F1
#
_entry.id   AF-A0A4Y2BMX0-F1
#
_cell.length_a   1.000
_cell.length_b   1.000
_cell.length_c   1.000
_cell.angle_alpha   90.00
_cell.angle_beta   90.00
_cell.angle_gamma   90.00
#
_symmetry.space_group_name_H-M   'P 1'
#
loop_
_entity.id
_entity.type
_entity.pdbx_description
1 polymer ?
#
loop_
_entity_poly.entity_id
_entity_poly.type
_entity_poly.pdbx_seq_one_letter_code
_entity_poly.pdbx_strand_id
1 'polypeptide(L)'
;MLHVDPKQRYRAADVLSHAWIVNRDQLPDCQLALQEEPSVVKGAVAATFRAINTIPSSPTLQPVEASKLARRRQRSRPKSSTD
;
A
#
# COMPACT_ATOMS: atom_id res chain seq x y z
N MET A 1 0.19 -16.90 7.51
CA MET A 1 0.60 -16.07 6.35
C MET A 1 0.14 -14.61 6.43
N LEU A 2 -0.99 -14.29 7.08
CA LEU A 2 -1.51 -12.90 7.16
C LEU A 2 -1.13 -12.16 8.46
N HIS A 3 0.00 -12.52 9.09
CA HIS A 3 0.44 -11.87 10.32
C HIS A 3 0.79 -10.40 10.06
N VAL A 4 0.38 -9.47 10.94
CA VAL A 4 0.62 -8.02 10.77
C VAL A 4 2.12 -7.70 10.81
N ASP A 5 2.82 -8.20 11.84
CA ASP A 5 4.28 -8.10 11.93
C ASP A 5 4.95 -8.99 10.86
N PRO A 6 5.73 -8.41 9.93
CA PRO A 6 6.43 -9.18 8.90
C PRO A 6 7.45 -10.17 9.46
N LYS A 7 8.03 -9.92 10.63
CA LYS A 7 9.06 -10.79 11.22
C LYS A 7 8.48 -12.12 11.71
N GLN A 8 7.20 -12.14 12.05
CA GLN A 8 6.45 -13.32 12.47
C GLN A 8 5.70 -13.98 11.32
N ARG A 9 5.76 -13.38 10.12
CA ARG A 9 5.09 -13.91 8.95
C ARG A 9 5.92 -15.04 8.34
N TYR A 10 5.26 -16.16 8.04
CA TYR A 10 5.85 -17.28 7.33
C TYR A 10 6.54 -16.83 6.04
N ARG A 11 7.77 -17.32 5.81
CA ARG A 11 8.46 -17.23 4.52
C ARG A 11 7.96 -18.34 3.60
N ALA A 12 8.26 -18.24 2.32
CA ALA A 12 7.84 -19.23 1.33
C ALA A 12 8.31 -20.66 1.70
N ALA A 13 9.56 -20.82 2.14
CA ALA A 13 10.08 -22.12 2.58
C ALA A 13 9.30 -22.69 3.78
N ASP A 14 8.97 -21.84 4.76
CA ASP A 14 8.23 -22.25 5.95
C ASP A 14 6.80 -22.71 5.57
N VAL A 15 6.14 -22.01 4.63
CA VAL A 15 4.82 -22.41 4.11
C VAL A 15 4.88 -23.79 3.46
N LEU A 16 5.89 -24.05 2.63
CA LEU A 16 6.05 -25.34 1.96
C LEU A 16 6.29 -26.49 2.94
N SER A 17 6.91 -26.21 4.09
CA SER A 17 7.12 -27.19 5.16
C SER A 17 5.93 -27.41 6.08
N HIS A 18 4.86 -26.61 5.96
CA HIS A 18 3.72 -26.66 6.87
C HIS A 18 2.90 -27.93 6.66
N ALA A 19 2.43 -28.55 7.76
CA ALA A 19 1.69 -29.83 7.72
C ALA A 19 0.47 -29.80 6.78
N TRP A 20 -0.23 -28.67 6.69
CA TRP A 20 -1.36 -28.49 5.75
C TRP A 20 -0.96 -28.64 4.27
N ILE A 21 0.28 -28.28 3.91
CA ILE A 21 0.81 -28.43 2.55
C ILE A 21 1.43 -29.81 2.35
N VAL A 22 2.23 -30.28 3.33
CA VAL A 22 2.97 -31.55 3.23
C VAL A 22 2.03 -32.75 3.29
N ASN A 23 1.08 -32.76 4.22
CA ASN A 23 0.14 -33.88 4.44
C ASN A 23 -1.18 -33.62 3.70
N ARG A 24 -1.10 -33.15 2.44
CA ARG A 24 -2.27 -32.80 1.63
C ARG A 24 -3.24 -33.99 1.47
N ASP A 25 -2.70 -35.20 1.43
CA ASP A 25 -3.43 -36.48 1.35
C ASP A 25 -4.31 -36.76 2.57
N GLN A 26 -4.02 -36.13 3.71
CA GLN A 26 -4.76 -36.30 4.97
C GLN A 26 -5.79 -35.19 5.20
N LEU A 27 -5.96 -34.26 4.24
CA LEU A 27 -6.93 -33.19 4.37
C LEU A 27 -8.37 -33.70 4.23
N PRO A 28 -9.34 -33.08 4.93
CA PRO A 28 -10.75 -33.44 4.78
C PRO A 28 -11.24 -33.22 3.35
N ASP A 29 -11.90 -34.23 2.79
CA ASP A 29 -12.54 -34.16 1.47
C ASP A 29 -13.99 -33.67 1.58
N CYS A 30 -14.15 -32.45 2.11
CA CYS A 30 -15.45 -31.83 2.26
C CYS A 30 -15.60 -30.63 1.32
N GLN A 31 -16.83 -30.45 0.81
CA GLN A 31 -17.15 -29.28 0.01
C GLN A 31 -17.16 -28.04 0.91
N LEU A 32 -16.29 -27.08 0.60
CA LEU A 32 -16.28 -25.79 1.28
C LEU A 32 -17.51 -24.98 0.85
N ALA A 33 -18.30 -24.55 1.82
CA ALA A 33 -19.43 -23.67 1.57
C ALA A 33 -18.94 -22.26 1.26
N LEU A 34 -18.95 -21.89 -0.01
CA LEU A 34 -18.81 -20.49 -0.42
C LEU A 34 -20.22 -19.88 -0.48
N GLN A 35 -20.54 -19.01 0.48
CA GLN A 35 -21.86 -18.39 0.59
C GLN A 35 -22.04 -17.22 -0.40
N GLU A 36 -20.93 -16.63 -0.86
CA GLU A 36 -20.96 -15.45 -1.72
C GLU A 36 -20.83 -15.80 -3.20
N GLU A 37 -21.54 -15.05 -4.04
CA GLU A 37 -21.42 -15.16 -5.48
C GLU A 37 -20.03 -14.65 -5.94
N PRO A 38 -19.38 -15.29 -6.93
CA PRO A 38 -18.02 -14.94 -7.37
C PRO A 38 -17.75 -13.46 -7.67
N SER A 39 -18.73 -12.70 -8.18
CA SER A 39 -18.57 -11.28 -8.46
C SER A 39 -18.46 -10.43 -7.18
N VAL A 40 -19.16 -10.82 -6.11
CA VAL A 40 -19.07 -10.17 -4.79
C VAL A 40 -17.67 -10.33 -4.23
N VAL A 41 -17.16 -11.57 -4.23
CA VAL A 41 -15.79 -11.88 -3.76
C VAL A 41 -14.75 -11.10 -4.58
N LYS A 42 -14.90 -11.07 -5.91
CA LYS A 42 -14.00 -10.30 -6.78
C LYS A 42 -14.02 -8.81 -6.47
N GLY A 43 -15.20 -8.24 -6.24
CA GLY A 43 -15.38 -6.84 -5.85
C GLY A 43 -14.72 -6.53 -4.50
N ALA A 44 -14.95 -7.38 -3.50
CA ALA A 44 -14.36 -7.25 -2.18
C ALA A 44 -12.82 -7.30 -2.24
N VAL A 45 -12.25 -8.29 -2.94
CA VAL A 45 -10.80 -8.41 -3.14
C VAL A 45 -10.23 -7.17 -3.83
N ALA A 46 -10.89 -6.68 -4.88
CA ALA A 46 -10.45 -5.45 -5.57
C ALA A 46 -10.48 -4.23 -4.63
N ALA A 47 -11.51 -4.09 -3.79
CA ALA A 47 -11.60 -3.01 -2.82
C ALA A 47 -10.52 -3.12 -1.74
N THR A 48 -10.22 -4.32 -1.24
CA THR A 48 -9.15 -4.56 -0.25
C THR A 48 -7.79 -4.16 -0.80
N PHE A 49 -7.43 -4.62 -2.00
CA PHE A 49 -6.15 -4.25 -2.61
C PHE A 49 -6.07 -2.77 -2.99
N ARG A 50 -7.19 -2.13 -3.36
CA ARG A 50 -7.24 -0.67 -3.53
C ARG A 50 -6.93 0.04 -2.22
N ALA A 51 -7.59 -0.33 -1.13
CA ALA A 51 -7.37 0.28 0.18
C ALA A 51 -5.92 0.13 0.66
N ILE A 52 -5.33 -1.06 0.52
CA ILE A 52 -3.92 -1.32 0.90
C ILE A 52 -2.95 -0.47 0.08
N ASN A 53 -3.21 -0.28 -1.22
CA ASN A 53 -2.33 0.47 -2.11
C ASN A 53 -2.65 1.97 -2.20
N THR A 54 -3.66 2.44 -1.45
CA THR A 54 -4.00 3.86 -1.46
C THR A 54 -2.93 4.63 -0.70
N ILE A 55 -2.10 5.34 -1.45
CA ILE A 55 -1.20 6.34 -0.90
C ILE A 55 -2.00 7.65 -0.82
N PRO A 56 -1.98 8.38 0.31
CA PRO A 56 -2.56 9.71 0.38
C PRO A 56 -2.03 10.57 -0.78
N SER A 57 -2.92 11.30 -1.44
CA SER A 57 -2.48 12.24 -2.48
C SER A 57 -1.43 13.17 -1.89
N SER A 58 -0.31 13.31 -2.60
CA SER A 58 0.71 14.27 -2.20
C SER A 58 0.08 15.67 -2.23
N PRO A 59 0.33 16.51 -1.21
CA PRO A 59 -0.27 17.84 -1.16
C PRO A 59 0.19 18.66 -2.38
N THR A 60 -0.72 19.44 -2.95
CA THR A 60 -0.41 20.33 -4.06
C THR A 60 0.66 21.34 -3.62
N LEU A 61 1.78 21.38 -4.36
CA LEU A 61 2.85 22.34 -4.11
C LEU A 61 2.30 23.76 -4.21
N GLN A 62 2.66 24.58 -3.22
CA GLN A 62 2.38 26.01 -3.29
C GLN A 62 3.41 26.72 -4.16
N PRO A 63 3.07 27.90 -4.72
CA PRO A 63 4.03 28.72 -5.45
C PRO A 63 5.30 28.98 -4.63
N VAL A 64 6.43 29.19 -5.30
CA VAL A 64 7.72 29.41 -4.66
C VAL A 64 7.67 30.60 -3.70
N GLU A 65 6.84 31.60 -3.98
CA GLU A 65 6.59 32.81 -3.19
C GLU A 65 5.96 32.50 -1.81
N ALA A 66 5.25 31.37 -1.68
CA ALA A 66 4.77 30.90 -0.38
C ALA A 66 5.94 30.55 0.56
N SER A 67 7.13 30.23 0.01
CA SER A 67 8.34 29.97 0.79
C SER A 67 8.87 31.25 1.44
N LYS A 68 9.01 31.22 2.77
CA LYS A 68 9.67 32.29 3.55
C LYS A 68 11.09 32.60 3.03
N LEU A 69 11.82 31.57 2.60
CA LEU A 69 13.17 31.73 2.05
C LEU A 69 13.16 32.46 0.70
N ALA A 70 12.24 32.09 -0.20
CA ALA A 70 12.12 32.74 -1.50
C ALA A 70 11.77 34.22 -1.35
N ARG A 71 10.83 34.56 -0.45
CA ARG A 71 10.51 35.96 -0.14
C ARG A 71 11.71 36.75 0.37
N ARG A 72 12.54 36.14 1.24
CA ARG A 72 13.76 36.79 1.73
C ARG A 72 14.76 37.04 0.60
N ARG A 73 14.95 36.07 -0.29
CA ARG A 73 15.84 36.19 -1.46
C ARG A 73 15.37 37.26 -2.45
N GLN A 74 14.06 37.38 -2.68
CA GLN A 74 13.51 38.44 -3.52
C GLN A 74 13.79 39.84 -2.95
N ARG A 75 13.65 40.01 -1.63
CA ARG A 75 13.93 41.28 -0.95
C ARG A 75 15.41 41.67 -0.96
N SER A 76 16.31 40.70 -0.89
CA SER A 76 17.76 40.93 -0.95
C SER A 76 18.29 41.06 -2.38
N ARG A 77 17.43 40.99 -3.41
CA ARG A 77 17.86 41.13 -4.80
C ARG A 77 18.20 42.60 -5.08
N PRO A 78 19.45 42.94 -5.43
CA PRO A 78 19.79 44.30 -5.84
C PRO A 78 18.93 44.66 -7.06
N LYS A 79 18.29 45.84 -7.01
CA LYS A 79 17.58 46.38 -8.17
C LYS A 79 18.67 46.78 -9.17
N SER A 80 18.84 46.04 -10.25
CA SER A 80 19.58 46.55 -11.40
C SER A 80 18.75 47.70 -11.97
N SER A 81 19.18 48.93 -11.69
CA SER A 81 18.80 50.09 -12.50
C SER A 81 19.47 49.89 -13.85
N THR A 82 18.72 49.43 -14.83
CA THR A 82 19.14 49.52 -16.23
C THR A 82 18.43 50.75 -16.77
N ASP A 83 19.19 51.83 -16.92
CA ASP A 83 18.87 52.98 -17.78
C ASP A 83 18.64 52.51 -19.24
#